data_AF-A0AAJ1T3D9-F1
#
_entry.id   AF-A0AAJ1T3D9-F1
#
_cell.length_a   1.000
_cell.length_b   1.000
_cell.length_c   1.000
_cell.angle_alpha   90.00
_cell.angle_beta   90.00
_cell.angle_gamma   90.00
#
_symmetry.space_group_name_H-M   'P 1'
#
loop_
_entity.id
_entity.type
_entity.pdbx_description
1 polymer ?
#
loop_
_entity_poly.entity_id
_entity_poly.type
_entity_poly.pdbx_seq_one_letter_code
_entity_poly.pdbx_strand_id
1 'polypeptide(L)' 'MEKLLLYVEVHQLKKQGFKVAAIAKKLNISRNTVYKYLNMDLKEASDWIASLGSRRKKLDLYHDQILSWLKEHPDL' A
#
# COMPACT_ATOMS: atom_id res chain seq x y z
N MET A 1 4.64 -6.41 -8.56
CA MET A 1 3.35 -7.13 -8.39
C MET A 1 2.37 -6.17 -7.74
N GLU A 2 1.23 -5.94 -8.38
CA GLU A 2 0.16 -5.09 -7.86
C GLU A 2 -0.31 -5.63 -6.49
N LYS A 3 -0.57 -4.76 -5.50
CA LYS A 3 -0.87 -5.18 -4.12
C LYS A 3 -2.10 -6.09 -4.03
N LEU A 4 -3.06 -5.92 -4.94
CA LEU A 4 -4.23 -6.78 -5.05
C LEU A 4 -3.87 -8.22 -5.46
N LEU A 5 -2.97 -8.37 -6.44
CA LEU A 5 -2.51 -9.68 -6.90
C LEU A 5 -1.84 -10.44 -5.76
N LEU A 6 -1.00 -9.77 -4.98
CA LEU A 6 -0.32 -10.37 -3.84
C LEU A 6 -1.29 -10.81 -2.74
N TYR A 7 -2.35 -10.03 -2.49
CA TYR A 7 -3.44 -10.41 -1.56
C TYR A 7 -4.15 -11.68 -2.04
N VAL A 8 -4.57 -11.70 -3.31
CA VAL A 8 -5.28 -12.85 -3.91
C VAL A 8 -4.41 -14.11 -3.85
N GLU A 9 -3.13 -13.99 -4.18
CA GLU A 9 -2.21 -15.13 -4.22
C GLU A 9 -1.93 -15.70 -2.81
N VAL A 10 -1.87 -14.86 -1.77
CA VAL A 10 -1.81 -15.31 -0.37
C VAL A 10 -3.02 -16.17 -0.01
N HIS A 11 -4.24 -15.72 -0.35
CA HIS A 11 -5.47 -16.47 -0.08
C HIS A 11 -5.56 -17.77 -0.88
N GLN A 12 -5.14 -17.74 -2.15
CA GLN A 12 -5.08 -18.94 -2.99
C GLN A 12 -4.13 -20.00 -2.42
N LEU A 13 -2.90 -19.61 -2.04
CA LEU A 13 -1.93 -20.53 -1.44
C LEU A 13 -2.43 -21.05 -0.09
N LYS A 14 -3.10 -20.21 0.71
CA LYS A 14 -3.71 -20.67 1.96
C LYS A 14 -4.82 -21.69 1.72
N LYS A 15 -5.67 -21.48 0.72
CA LYS A 15 -6.73 -22.43 0.31
C LYS A 15 -6.16 -23.74 -0.21
N GLN A 16 -4.99 -23.72 -0.84
CA GLN A 16 -4.23 -24.91 -1.26
C GLN A 16 -3.57 -25.66 -0.08
N GLY A 17 -3.69 -25.17 1.16
CA GLY A 17 -3.15 -25.83 2.35
C GLY A 17 -1.71 -25.45 2.71
N PHE A 18 -1.11 -24.46 2.05
CA PHE A 18 0.24 -24.02 2.41
C PHE A 18 0.29 -23.39 3.80
N LYS A 19 1.36 -23.69 4.54
CA LYS A 19 1.68 -23.03 5.81
C LYS A 19 2.12 -21.58 5.55
N VAL A 20 1.82 -20.67 6.49
CA VAL A 20 2.19 -19.24 6.40
C VAL A 20 3.68 -19.03 6.11
N ALA A 21 4.56 -19.84 6.73
CA ALA A 21 5.99 -19.76 6.49
C ALA A 21 6.40 -20.14 5.04
N ALA A 22 5.68 -21.06 4.40
CA ALA A 22 5.93 -21.44 3.01
C ALA A 22 5.42 -20.36 2.05
N ILE A 23 4.24 -19.77 2.34
CA ILE A 23 3.67 -18.65 1.59
C ILE A 23 4.63 -17.45 1.61
N ALA A 24 5.12 -17.08 2.80
CA ALA A 24 6.07 -15.98 2.99
C ALA A 24 7.35 -16.18 2.15
N LYS A 25 7.91 -17.39 2.17
CA LYS A 25 9.09 -17.74 1.36
C LYS A 25 8.79 -17.70 -0.14
N LYS A 26 7.66 -18.25 -0.58
CA LYS A 26 7.29 -18.35 -2.00
C LYS A 26 7.02 -16.98 -2.63
N LEU A 27 6.35 -16.10 -1.88
CA LEU A 27 6.00 -14.75 -2.35
C LEU A 27 7.06 -13.69 -1.99
N ASN A 28 8.15 -14.09 -1.34
CA ASN A 28 9.22 -13.21 -0.86
C ASN A 28 8.71 -12.01 -0.02
N ILE A 29 7.83 -12.28 0.94
CA ILE A 29 7.25 -11.29 1.86
C ILE A 29 7.37 -11.73 3.31
N SER A 30 7.23 -10.77 4.24
CA SER A 30 7.26 -11.09 5.67
C SER A 30 6.05 -11.94 6.08
N ARG A 31 6.23 -12.81 7.09
CA ARG A 31 5.12 -13.57 7.67
C ARG A 31 4.02 -12.65 8.20
N ASN A 32 4.38 -11.50 8.75
CA ASN A 32 3.43 -10.49 9.23
C ASN A 32 2.54 -9.97 8.10
N THR A 33 3.10 -9.78 6.90
CA THR A 33 2.33 -9.39 5.70
C THR A 33 1.36 -10.49 5.29
N VAL A 34 1.78 -11.75 5.35
CA VAL A 34 0.89 -12.90 5.08
C VAL A 34 -0.27 -12.92 6.07
N TYR A 35 -0.01 -12.81 7.38
CA TYR A 35 -1.06 -12.74 8.39
C TYR A 35 -2.00 -11.56 8.17
N LYS A 36 -1.45 -10.37 7.89
CA LYS A 36 -2.23 -9.18 7.57
C LYS A 36 -3.20 -9.43 6.42
N TYR A 37 -2.75 -10.05 5.33
CA TYR A 37 -3.61 -10.30 4.17
C TYR A 37 -4.63 -11.39 4.43
N LEU A 38 -4.29 -12.44 5.18
CA LEU A 38 -5.25 -13.49 5.55
C LEU A 38 -6.36 -13.00 6.48
N ASN A 39 -6.05 -12.02 7.34
CA ASN A 39 -7.03 -11.43 8.26
C ASN A 39 -7.88 -10.33 7.64
N MET A 40 -7.57 -9.91 6.42
CA MET A 40 -8.23 -8.80 5.73
C MET A 40 -9.28 -9.34 4.76
N ASP A 41 -10.49 -8.80 4.81
CA ASP A 41 -11.53 -9.15 3.84
C ASP A 41 -11.33 -8.42 2.49
N LEU A 42 -12.12 -8.77 1.48
CA LEU A 42 -11.99 -8.20 0.13
C LEU A 42 -12.28 -6.69 0.08
N LYS A 43 -13.20 -6.22 0.93
CA LYS A 43 -13.57 -4.81 0.99
C LYS A 43 -12.47 -4.00 1.66
N GLU A 44 -11.98 -4.45 2.81
CA GLU A 44 -10.85 -3.87 3.52
C GLU A 44 -9.59 -3.83 2.65
N ALA A 45 -9.34 -4.89 1.88
CA ALA A 45 -8.22 -4.94 0.94
C ALA A 45 -8.38 -3.91 -0.19
N SER A 46 -9.58 -3.77 -0.76
CA SER A 46 -9.86 -2.77 -1.79
C SER A 46 -9.70 -1.34 -1.26
N ASP A 47 -10.28 -1.06 -0.09
CA ASP A 47 -10.20 0.24 0.57
C ASP A 47 -8.74 0.59 0.93
N TRP A 48 -7.98 -0.38 1.45
CA TRP A 48 -6.55 -0.21 1.74
C TRP A 48 -5.76 0.12 0.47
N ILE A 49 -5.99 -0.60 -0.63
CA ILE A 49 -5.29 -0.37 -1.90
C ILE A 49 -5.62 1.01 -2.46
N ALA A 50 -6.89 1.41 -2.43
CA ALA A 50 -7.31 2.75 -2.83
C ALA A 50 -6.61 3.84 -2.00
N SER A 51 -6.47 3.62 -0.68
CA SER A 51 -5.79 4.57 0.21
C SER A 51 -4.28 4.71 -0.05
N LEU A 52 -3.62 3.69 -0.59
CA LEU A 52 -2.19 3.75 -0.91
C LEU A 52 -1.90 4.80 -2.00
N GLY A 53 -2.84 5.02 -2.92
CA GLY A 53 -2.75 6.03 -3.98
C GLY A 53 -3.21 7.43 -3.55
N SER A 54 -3.89 7.56 -2.40
CA SER A 54 -4.53 8.81 -2.00
C SER A 54 -3.70 9.65 -1.03
N ARG A 55 -2.41 9.33 -0.81
CA ARG A 55 -1.55 10.13 0.08
C ARG A 55 -1.25 11.49 -0.55
N ARG A 56 -2.12 12.47 -0.26
CA ARG A 56 -1.85 13.89 -0.50
C ARG A 56 -0.76 14.35 0.47
N LYS A 57 0.25 15.09 0.01
CA LYS A 57 1.22 15.70 0.92
C LYS A 57 0.49 16.80 1.68
N LYS A 58 0.74 16.91 2.99
CA LYS A 58 0.12 17.99 3.82
C LYS A 58 0.38 19.38 3.23
N LEU A 59 1.53 19.55 2.58
CA LEU A 59 1.95 20.78 1.93
C LEU A 59 1.31 21.03 0.57
N ASP A 60 0.66 20.03 -0.05
CA ASP A 60 -0.04 20.22 -1.33
C ASP A 60 -1.16 21.27 -1.19
N LEU A 61 -1.74 21.43 0.01
CA LEU A 61 -2.73 22.48 0.31
C LEU A 61 -2.17 23.91 0.19
N TYR A 62 -0.87 24.07 0.37
CA TYR A 62 -0.18 25.37 0.36
C TYR A 62 0.68 25.55 -0.89
N HIS A 63 0.60 24.61 -1.86
CA HIS A 63 1.46 24.58 -3.03
C HIS A 63 1.49 25.91 -3.77
N ASP A 64 0.32 26.48 -4.06
CA ASP A 64 0.21 27.72 -4.83
C ASP A 64 0.69 28.94 -4.03
N GLN A 65 0.47 28.93 -2.72
CA GLN A 65 0.94 29.98 -1.81
C GLN A 65 2.47 29.99 -1.71
N ILE A 66 3.08 28.80 -1.53
CA ILE A 66 4.54 28.64 -1.51
C ILE A 66 5.14 29.07 -2.85
N LEU A 67 4.51 28.69 -3.97
CA LEU A 67 4.94 29.13 -5.30
C LEU A 67 4.85 30.65 -5.49
N SER A 68 3.84 31.32 -4.91
CA SER A 68 3.75 32.79 -4.93
C SER A 68 4.95 33.41 -4.24
N TRP A 69 5.27 32.96 -3.03
CA TRP A 69 6.41 33.48 -2.26
C TRP A 69 7.74 33.28 -2.97
N LEU A 70 7.95 32.12 -3.60
CA LEU A 70 9.17 31.85 -4.39
C LEU A 70 9.28 32.73 -5.64
N LYS A 71 8.15 33.12 -6.24
CA LYS A 71 8.14 34.05 -7.38
C LYS A 71 8.33 35.51 -6.95
N GLU A 72 7.79 35.87 -5.79
CA GLU A 72 7.89 37.21 -5.20
C GLU A 72 9.30 37.49 -4.68
N HIS A 73 9.99 36.46 -4.19
CA HIS A 73 11.34 36.54 -3.64
C HIS A 73 12.27 35.51 -4.31
N PRO A 74 12.66 35.72 -5.58
CA PRO A 74 13.47 34.77 -6.35
C PRO A 74 14.95 34.72 -5.92
N ASP A 75 15.36 35.62 -5.03
CA ASP A 75 16.70 35.79 -4.48
C ASP A 75 16.91 35.13 -3.10
N LEU A 76 15.85 34.55 -2.52
CA LEU A 76 15.91 33.61 -1.39
C LEU A 76 16.31 32.20 -1.86
#